data_AF-A0A066X3Y0-F1
#
_entry.id   AF-A0A066X3Y0-F1
#
_cell.length_a   1.000
_cell.length_b   1.000
_cell.length_c   1.000
_cell.angle_alpha   90.00
_cell.angle_beta   90.00
_cell.angle_gamma   90.00
#
_symmetry.space_group_name_H-M   'P 1'
#
loop_
_entity.id
_entity.type
_entity.pdbx_description
1 polymer ?
#
loop_
_entity_poly.entity_id
_entity_poly.type
_entity_poly.pdbx_seq_one_letter_code
_entity_poly.pdbx_strand_id
1 'polypeptide(L)'
;MHQSANNVADPLPHQHMTTSPKDPYAAPGTRLVATTEITARDSVVPKAPPTSFLRHVQWTADGTALVASTSDNRLSTYVLPADLLEPNLRPQTLTPQGQLHLPEPFYSAAISPYFSLSEPHTQLALLACKDHPIQLHHVFSDEPSSPPLCSYKLIRRETEEYICPESLLWSFPGTHFLTGSMNRLDHFDLSRTASDGPVLTIPTIPSKRHLLKGGGVGMKGMVSALSSQYPDESGASIVAAGTWSRWMGLYDVTRTNKPVANWSIHGVTKAHFGQDIGGNGIVQTIWSPCGRYLAINERQASGILVYDVRGTGQPLNLLVGRNTSTQQRLTCDVFPGTGDLSGGFELWAGTESGNVLVYENVGARDGVLDKAWDWAAHSSPVGSAALHHTGSVVATCSGAWTGHADHELDHELGRADSNGQPRLASTRITPDSSLKVWTLATDMADPLTRDQPDA
;
A
#
# COMPACT_ATOMS: atom_id res chain seq x y z
N MET A 1 65.01 14.44 60.75
CA MET A 1 64.43 14.13 59.43
C MET A 1 63.73 12.78 59.52
N HIS A 2 62.42 12.77 59.68
CA HIS A 2 61.49 11.96 58.88
C HIS A 2 60.07 12.16 59.39
N GLN A 3 59.17 12.27 58.43
CA GLN A 3 57.80 12.74 58.50
C GLN A 3 56.84 11.70 59.09
N SER A 4 55.81 12.23 59.73
CA SER A 4 54.52 11.60 60.05
C SER A 4 53.79 11.13 58.78
N ALA A 5 53.38 9.85 58.74
CA ALA A 5 52.46 9.31 57.75
C ALA A 5 51.15 8.88 58.44
N ASN A 6 50.06 9.54 58.06
CA ASN A 6 48.69 9.25 58.46
C ASN A 6 48.15 8.05 57.68
N ASN A 7 47.42 7.16 58.39
CA ASN A 7 46.55 6.16 57.81
C ASN A 7 45.39 6.82 57.05
N VAL A 8 45.22 6.47 55.78
CA VAL A 8 43.98 6.69 55.03
C VAL A 8 43.63 5.37 54.34
N ALA A 9 42.45 4.86 54.64
CA ALA A 9 41.85 3.67 54.03
C ALA A 9 41.38 4.00 52.60
N ASP A 10 41.69 3.12 51.65
CA ASP A 10 41.20 3.21 50.28
C ASP A 10 39.68 2.96 50.20
N PRO A 11 38.91 3.78 49.46
CA PRO A 11 37.51 3.53 49.20
C PRO A 11 37.33 2.53 48.04
N LEU A 12 36.35 1.63 48.22
CA LEU A 12 35.87 0.65 47.24
C LEU A 12 35.48 1.32 45.90
N PRO A 13 35.74 0.70 44.74
CA PRO A 13 35.34 1.25 43.45
C PRO A 13 33.83 1.15 43.26
N HIS A 14 33.19 2.30 43.04
CA HIS A 14 31.81 2.39 42.59
C HIS A 14 31.63 1.68 41.25
N GLN A 15 30.77 0.64 41.22
CA GLN A 15 30.28 0.03 39.99
C GLN A 15 29.46 1.07 39.22
N HIS A 16 30.06 1.65 38.18
CA HIS A 16 29.32 2.31 37.12
C HIS A 16 28.49 1.25 36.39
N MET A 17 27.19 1.18 36.67
CA MET A 17 26.23 0.54 35.76
C MET A 17 26.22 1.38 34.47
N THR A 18 27.01 0.96 33.50
CA THR A 18 26.88 1.42 32.12
C THR A 18 25.63 0.78 31.54
N THR A 19 24.48 1.42 31.70
CA THR A 19 23.34 1.19 30.81
C THR A 19 23.78 1.67 29.43
N SER A 20 24.06 0.74 28.52
CA SER A 20 24.24 1.05 27.11
C SER A 20 22.99 1.79 26.61
N PRO A 21 23.14 2.92 25.89
CA PRO A 21 22.00 3.56 25.27
C PRO A 21 21.44 2.59 24.22
N LYS A 22 20.17 2.18 24.38
CA LYS A 22 19.43 1.52 23.31
C LYS A 22 19.38 2.49 22.14
N ASP A 23 19.99 2.12 21.03
CA ASP A 23 19.96 2.88 19.79
C ASP A 23 18.49 2.96 19.34
N PRO A 24 17.86 4.14 19.31
CA PRO A 24 16.43 4.26 18.96
C PRO A 24 16.15 3.96 17.49
N TYR A 25 17.18 3.65 16.69
CA TYR A 25 17.09 3.37 15.26
C TYR A 25 17.50 1.94 14.87
N ALA A 26 17.74 1.05 15.83
CA ALA A 26 17.94 -0.37 15.50
C ALA A 26 16.62 -0.96 14.98
N ALA A 27 16.58 -1.33 13.70
CA ALA A 27 15.43 -2.00 13.13
C ALA A 27 15.06 -3.21 14.01
N PRO A 28 13.77 -3.39 14.39
CA PRO A 28 13.34 -4.63 15.00
C PRO A 28 13.72 -5.79 14.08
N GLY A 29 14.04 -6.97 14.63
CA GLY A 29 14.60 -8.10 13.90
C GLY A 29 13.70 -8.65 12.79
N THR A 30 13.57 -7.94 11.68
CA THR A 30 12.79 -8.35 10.52
C THR A 30 13.49 -9.53 9.85
N ARG A 31 12.83 -10.68 9.79
CA ARG A 31 13.39 -11.88 9.15
C ARG A 31 12.57 -12.27 7.93
N LEU A 32 13.23 -12.40 6.79
CA LEU A 32 12.63 -12.91 5.56
C LEU A 32 12.25 -14.39 5.75
N VAL A 33 10.97 -14.71 5.55
CA VAL A 33 10.42 -16.07 5.73
C VAL A 33 9.94 -16.70 4.45
N ALA A 34 9.52 -15.90 3.46
CA ALA A 34 9.18 -16.43 2.15
C ALA A 34 9.43 -15.39 1.03
N THR A 35 9.67 -15.86 -0.19
CA THR A 35 9.86 -14.99 -1.35
C THR A 35 9.55 -15.72 -2.67
N THR A 36 9.14 -14.98 -3.70
CA THR A 36 9.02 -15.53 -5.06
C THR A 36 10.36 -15.67 -5.77
N GLU A 37 11.44 -15.11 -5.23
CA GLU A 37 12.77 -15.36 -5.78
C GLU A 37 13.19 -16.80 -5.50
N ILE A 38 13.64 -17.51 -6.53
CA ILE A 38 14.17 -18.86 -6.34
C ILE A 38 15.41 -18.73 -5.45
N THR A 39 15.33 -19.24 -4.22
CA THR A 39 16.48 -19.40 -3.32
C THR A 39 17.37 -20.52 -3.87
N ALA A 40 18.08 -20.27 -4.96
CA ALA A 40 18.90 -21.27 -5.61
C ALA A 40 20.09 -21.65 -4.72
N ARG A 41 20.24 -22.94 -4.44
CA ARG A 41 21.57 -23.54 -4.25
C ARG A 41 22.22 -23.58 -5.64
N ASP A 42 23.41 -23.03 -5.80
CA ASP A 42 24.34 -23.36 -6.89
C ASP A 42 23.96 -23.02 -8.36
N SER A 43 23.12 -22.01 -8.62
CA SER A 43 22.95 -21.55 -10.00
C SER A 43 24.04 -20.52 -10.39
N VAL A 44 25.09 -21.00 -11.08
CA VAL A 44 26.11 -20.20 -11.80
C VAL A 44 25.50 -19.48 -13.03
N VAL A 45 24.21 -19.71 -13.32
CA VAL A 45 23.51 -19.10 -14.44
C VAL A 45 23.07 -17.69 -14.05
N PRO A 46 23.45 -16.64 -14.82
CA PRO A 46 22.97 -15.28 -14.57
C PRO A 46 21.43 -15.25 -14.65
N LYS A 47 20.80 -14.65 -13.63
CA LYS A 47 19.34 -14.45 -13.56
C LYS A 47 18.91 -13.69 -14.81
N ALA A 48 18.06 -14.31 -15.64
CA ALA A 48 17.47 -13.63 -16.78
C ALA A 48 16.75 -12.36 -16.30
N PRO A 49 16.79 -11.26 -17.07
CA PRO A 49 16.10 -10.04 -16.69
C PRO A 49 14.60 -10.32 -16.52
N PRO A 50 13.94 -9.72 -15.51
CA PRO A 50 12.52 -9.92 -15.31
C PRO A 50 11.72 -9.41 -16.51
N THR A 51 10.68 -10.14 -16.90
CA THR A 51 9.76 -9.77 -17.99
C THR A 51 8.57 -8.94 -17.50
N SER A 52 8.28 -8.98 -16.20
CA SER A 52 7.30 -8.14 -15.52
C SER A 52 7.73 -7.88 -14.06
N PHE A 53 7.07 -6.94 -13.40
CA PHE A 53 7.28 -6.63 -11.99
C PHE A 53 5.97 -6.51 -11.22
N LEU A 54 6.04 -6.54 -9.89
CA LEU A 54 4.87 -6.45 -9.03
C LEU A 54 4.55 -4.97 -8.73
N ARG A 55 3.32 -4.55 -9.08
CA ARG A 55 2.84 -3.19 -8.86
C ARG A 55 2.32 -2.99 -7.43
N HIS A 56 1.58 -3.98 -6.92
CA HIS A 56 0.90 -3.92 -5.63
C HIS A 56 0.66 -5.33 -5.09
N VAL A 57 0.64 -5.47 -3.77
CA VAL A 57 0.22 -6.69 -3.07
C VAL A 57 -0.72 -6.32 -1.92
N GLN A 58 -1.70 -7.18 -1.65
CA GLN A 58 -2.59 -7.12 -0.50
C GLN A 58 -2.89 -8.51 0.05
N TRP A 59 -3.25 -8.59 1.33
CA TRP A 59 -3.75 -9.81 1.96
C TRP A 59 -5.20 -10.08 1.56
N THR A 60 -5.56 -11.35 1.51
CA THR A 60 -6.97 -11.77 1.49
C THR A 60 -7.63 -11.51 2.85
N ALA A 61 -8.96 -11.43 2.87
CA ALA A 61 -9.72 -11.07 4.08
C ALA A 61 -9.49 -12.05 5.25
N ASP A 62 -9.27 -13.34 4.95
CA ASP A 62 -8.94 -14.39 5.91
C ASP A 62 -7.44 -14.48 6.26
N GLY A 63 -6.59 -13.66 5.63
CA GLY A 63 -5.14 -13.64 5.87
C GLY A 63 -4.36 -14.83 5.30
N THR A 64 -5.00 -15.76 4.60
CA THR A 64 -4.35 -17.02 4.17
C THR A 64 -3.55 -16.90 2.87
N ALA A 65 -3.82 -15.87 2.06
CA ALA A 65 -3.18 -15.68 0.78
C ALA A 65 -2.84 -14.19 0.51
N LEU A 66 -1.91 -14.00 -0.41
CA LEU A 66 -1.52 -12.70 -0.95
C LEU A 66 -2.00 -12.62 -2.40
N VAL A 67 -2.60 -11.49 -2.77
CA VAL A 67 -2.96 -11.20 -4.15
C VAL A 67 -2.12 -10.04 -4.66
N ALA A 68 -1.37 -10.28 -5.72
CA ALA A 68 -0.48 -9.30 -6.34
C ALA A 68 -0.93 -8.93 -7.76
N SER A 69 -0.82 -7.64 -8.10
CA SER A 69 -0.95 -7.16 -9.47
C SER A 69 0.43 -6.98 -10.10
N THR A 70 0.59 -7.35 -11.37
CA THR A 70 1.87 -7.28 -12.09
C THR A 70 1.81 -6.28 -13.23
N SER A 71 2.95 -5.79 -13.73
CA SER A 71 3.04 -4.83 -14.83
C SER A 71 2.53 -5.37 -16.17
N ASP A 72 2.44 -6.69 -16.33
CA ASP A 72 1.93 -7.40 -17.52
C ASP A 72 0.46 -7.84 -17.37
N ASN A 73 -0.34 -7.04 -16.64
CA ASN A 73 -1.80 -7.22 -16.50
C ASN A 73 -2.23 -8.55 -15.89
N ARG A 74 -1.40 -9.15 -15.01
CA ARG A 74 -1.80 -10.32 -14.21
C ARG A 74 -2.26 -9.91 -12.83
N LEU A 75 -3.21 -10.70 -12.33
CA LEU A 75 -3.51 -10.83 -10.91
C LEU A 75 -3.05 -12.23 -10.49
N SER A 76 -2.05 -12.30 -9.61
CA SER A 76 -1.47 -13.56 -9.12
C SER A 76 -1.78 -13.76 -7.65
N THR A 77 -2.24 -14.96 -7.29
CA THR A 77 -2.60 -15.36 -5.93
C THR A 77 -1.56 -16.32 -5.39
N TYR A 78 -1.01 -16.01 -4.22
CA TYR A 78 0.00 -16.78 -3.49
C TYR A 78 -0.59 -17.23 -2.16
N VAL A 79 -0.93 -18.51 -2.05
CA VAL A 79 -1.34 -19.14 -0.79
C VAL A 79 -0.12 -19.30 0.09
N LEU A 80 -0.21 -18.83 1.34
CA LEU A 80 0.91 -18.95 2.26
C LEU A 80 0.95 -20.34 2.90
N PRO A 81 2.15 -20.93 3.04
CA PRO A 81 2.34 -22.20 3.75
C PRO A 81 1.91 -22.09 5.22
N ALA A 82 1.28 -23.14 5.75
CA ALA A 82 0.85 -23.18 7.15
C ALA A 82 2.02 -23.14 8.15
N ASP A 83 3.20 -23.59 7.71
CA ASP A 83 4.46 -23.63 8.46
C ASP A 83 5.33 -22.38 8.23
N LEU A 84 4.77 -21.30 7.67
CA LEU A 84 5.50 -20.06 7.33
C LEU A 84 6.31 -19.49 8.51
N LEU A 85 5.75 -19.57 9.72
CA LEU A 85 6.35 -19.02 10.94
C LEU A 85 7.27 -20.01 11.66
N GLU A 86 7.32 -21.27 11.24
CA GLU A 86 8.21 -22.25 11.83
C GLU A 86 9.68 -21.81 11.66
N PRO A 87 10.57 -22.14 12.61
CA PRO A 87 11.97 -21.74 12.59
C PRO A 87 12.71 -22.42 11.43
N ASN A 88 12.62 -21.79 10.27
CA ASN A 88 13.31 -22.19 9.06
C ASN A 88 14.58 -21.35 8.88
N LEU A 89 15.70 -22.04 8.65
CA LEU A 89 17.01 -21.41 8.38
C LEU A 89 17.02 -20.63 7.05
N ARG A 90 16.06 -20.90 6.15
CA ARG A 90 15.98 -20.28 4.82
C ARG A 90 14.55 -19.82 4.53
N PRO A 91 14.39 -18.73 3.76
CA PRO A 91 13.09 -18.34 3.24
C PRO A 91 12.50 -19.44 2.36
N GLN A 92 11.19 -19.65 2.46
CA GLN A 92 10.45 -20.55 1.58
C GLN A 92 10.20 -19.89 0.21
N THR A 93 10.19 -20.68 -0.87
CA THR A 93 9.86 -20.17 -2.20
C THR A 93 8.34 -20.12 -2.39
N LEU A 94 7.80 -18.95 -2.72
CA LEU A 94 6.40 -18.76 -3.07
C LEU A 94 6.19 -18.93 -4.58
N THR A 95 5.26 -19.81 -4.94
CA THR A 95 4.78 -19.97 -6.32
C THR A 95 3.33 -19.54 -6.39
N PRO A 96 2.88 -18.87 -7.47
CA PRO A 96 1.48 -18.50 -7.60
C PRO A 96 0.62 -19.75 -7.80
N GLN A 97 -0.45 -19.88 -7.04
CA GLN A 97 -1.46 -20.96 -7.16
C GLN A 97 -2.65 -20.53 -8.02
N GLY A 98 -2.87 -19.22 -8.18
CA GLY A 98 -3.88 -18.67 -9.09
C GLY A 98 -3.28 -17.58 -9.95
N GLN A 99 -3.56 -17.59 -11.25
CA GLN A 99 -3.13 -16.53 -12.16
C GLN A 99 -4.24 -16.17 -13.13
N LEU A 100 -4.69 -14.92 -13.05
CA LEU A 100 -5.61 -14.33 -14.00
C LEU A 100 -4.83 -13.36 -14.89
N HIS A 101 -4.72 -13.65 -16.18
CA HIS A 101 -4.12 -12.75 -17.16
C HIS A 101 -5.22 -12.03 -17.93
N LEU A 102 -5.26 -10.71 -17.82
CA LEU A 102 -6.26 -9.91 -18.52
C LEU A 102 -5.71 -9.47 -19.89
N PRO A 103 -6.54 -9.49 -20.95
CA PRO A 103 -6.11 -9.10 -22.29
C PRO A 103 -5.77 -7.60 -22.38
N GLU A 104 -6.38 -6.80 -21.50
CA GLU A 104 -6.20 -5.35 -21.44
C GLU A 104 -5.72 -4.91 -20.06
N PRO A 105 -5.05 -3.75 -19.95
CA PRO A 105 -4.69 -3.18 -18.66
C PRO A 105 -5.91 -2.91 -17.80
N PHE A 106 -5.86 -3.38 -16.55
CA PHE A 106 -6.79 -2.97 -15.51
C PHE A 106 -6.23 -1.82 -14.69
N TYR A 107 -7.10 -0.87 -14.35
CA TYR A 107 -6.72 0.36 -13.63
C TYR A 107 -6.94 0.22 -12.13
N SER A 108 -7.93 -0.58 -11.73
CA SER A 108 -8.24 -0.88 -10.35
C SER A 108 -8.75 -2.32 -10.18
N ALA A 109 -8.52 -2.85 -8.98
CA ALA A 109 -8.94 -4.18 -8.57
C ALA A 109 -9.38 -4.13 -7.10
N ALA A 110 -10.43 -4.86 -6.73
CA ALA A 110 -10.73 -5.15 -5.34
C ALA A 110 -10.99 -6.63 -5.15
N ILE A 111 -10.36 -7.20 -4.13
CA ILE A 111 -10.54 -8.60 -3.74
C ILE A 111 -11.80 -8.69 -2.88
N SER A 112 -12.47 -9.83 -2.95
CA SER A 112 -13.65 -10.10 -2.13
C SER A 112 -13.38 -9.79 -0.64
N PRO A 113 -14.18 -8.92 -0.01
CA PRO A 113 -13.98 -8.55 1.39
C PRO A 113 -14.37 -9.67 2.37
N TYR A 114 -14.92 -10.77 1.86
CA TYR A 114 -15.29 -11.98 2.59
C TYR A 114 -14.55 -13.21 2.04
N PHE A 115 -13.41 -13.00 1.37
CA PHE A 115 -12.56 -14.07 0.86
C PHE A 115 -12.23 -15.08 1.97
N SER A 116 -12.42 -16.36 1.67
CA SER A 116 -11.92 -17.49 2.44
C SER A 116 -11.32 -18.53 1.50
N LEU A 117 -10.11 -18.99 1.81
CA LEU A 117 -9.43 -20.05 1.07
C LEU A 117 -10.17 -21.39 1.15
N SER A 118 -10.92 -21.64 2.23
CA SER A 118 -11.72 -22.87 2.36
C SER A 118 -13.00 -22.85 1.53
N GLU A 119 -13.43 -21.68 1.04
CA GLU A 119 -14.71 -21.48 0.38
C GLU A 119 -14.54 -20.93 -1.05
N PRO A 120 -14.48 -21.78 -2.09
CA PRO A 120 -14.17 -21.38 -3.47
C PRO A 120 -15.04 -20.26 -4.05
N HIS A 121 -16.31 -20.21 -3.65
CA HIS A 121 -17.27 -19.21 -4.13
C HIS A 121 -16.96 -17.78 -3.62
N THR A 122 -16.11 -17.64 -2.61
CA THR A 122 -15.68 -16.35 -2.05
C THR A 122 -14.40 -15.81 -2.70
N GLN A 123 -13.71 -16.64 -3.49
CA GLN A 123 -12.38 -16.37 -4.04
C GLN A 123 -12.44 -15.51 -5.30
N LEU A 124 -12.92 -14.29 -5.12
CA LEU A 124 -13.32 -13.40 -6.21
C LEU A 124 -12.53 -12.09 -6.22
N ALA A 125 -12.42 -11.48 -7.41
CA ALA A 125 -11.95 -10.13 -7.60
C ALA A 125 -12.82 -9.36 -8.58
N LEU A 126 -13.13 -8.11 -8.24
CA LEU A 126 -13.68 -7.12 -9.16
C LEU A 126 -12.55 -6.37 -9.85
N LEU A 127 -12.61 -6.27 -11.17
CA LEU A 127 -11.57 -5.71 -12.03
C LEU A 127 -12.16 -4.67 -12.98
N ALA A 128 -11.51 -3.51 -13.05
CA ALA A 128 -11.82 -2.43 -13.97
C ALA A 128 -10.81 -2.42 -15.11
N CYS A 129 -11.19 -2.98 -16.26
CA CYS A 129 -10.34 -3.09 -17.44
C CYS A 129 -10.65 -1.98 -18.45
N LYS A 130 -9.60 -1.50 -19.13
CA LYS A 130 -9.76 -0.51 -20.20
C LYS A 130 -10.71 -1.03 -21.27
N ASP A 131 -11.62 -0.19 -21.76
CA ASP A 131 -12.56 -0.47 -22.85
C ASP A 131 -13.53 -1.67 -22.60
N HIS A 132 -13.69 -2.07 -21.34
CA HIS A 132 -14.54 -3.19 -20.93
C HIS A 132 -15.50 -2.78 -19.80
N PRO A 133 -16.62 -3.51 -19.58
CA PRO A 133 -17.38 -3.38 -18.36
C PRO A 133 -16.52 -3.77 -17.15
N ILE A 134 -16.95 -3.38 -15.95
CA ILE A 134 -16.34 -3.88 -14.71
C ILE A 134 -16.67 -5.36 -14.61
N GLN A 135 -15.67 -6.21 -14.36
CA GLN A 135 -15.80 -7.65 -14.42
C GLN A 135 -15.53 -8.31 -13.07
N LEU A 136 -16.26 -9.37 -12.77
CA LEU A 136 -16.03 -10.23 -11.62
C LEU A 136 -15.35 -11.52 -12.08
N HIS A 137 -14.24 -11.88 -11.46
CA HIS A 137 -13.44 -13.06 -11.82
C HIS A 137 -13.12 -13.91 -10.59
N HIS A 138 -12.85 -15.20 -10.79
CA HIS A 138 -12.15 -16.01 -9.79
C HIS A 138 -10.67 -15.65 -9.77
N VAL A 139 -10.07 -15.58 -8.58
CA VAL A 139 -8.62 -15.32 -8.44
C VAL A 139 -7.77 -16.60 -8.56
N PHE A 140 -8.40 -17.77 -8.42
CA PHE A 140 -7.85 -19.06 -8.81
C PHE A 140 -8.50 -19.47 -10.12
N SER A 141 -7.86 -19.09 -11.23
CA SER A 141 -8.27 -19.50 -12.55
C SER A 141 -7.41 -20.68 -13.00
N ASP A 142 -8.06 -21.78 -13.37
CA ASP A 142 -7.36 -22.97 -13.90
C ASP A 142 -6.83 -22.74 -15.33
N GLU A 143 -7.39 -21.75 -16.04
CA GLU A 143 -7.04 -21.40 -17.42
C GLU A 143 -6.50 -19.97 -17.52
N PRO A 144 -5.48 -19.70 -18.37
CA PRO A 144 -4.91 -18.37 -18.54
C PRO A 144 -5.89 -17.29 -19.00
N SER A 145 -7.03 -17.69 -19.57
CA SER A 145 -8.07 -16.83 -20.14
C SER A 145 -9.47 -17.26 -19.68
N SER A 146 -9.69 -17.35 -18.36
CA SER A 146 -11.03 -17.62 -17.84
C SER A 146 -11.98 -16.43 -18.11
N PRO A 147 -13.19 -16.69 -18.61
CA PRO A 147 -14.17 -15.64 -18.82
C PRO A 147 -14.63 -15.04 -17.48
N PRO A 148 -15.05 -13.76 -17.46
CA PRO A 148 -15.62 -13.16 -16.27
C PRO A 148 -16.91 -13.89 -15.87
N LEU A 149 -17.10 -14.07 -14.56
CA LEU A 149 -18.34 -14.62 -13.98
C LEU A 149 -19.53 -13.69 -14.25
N CYS A 150 -19.31 -12.40 -14.05
CA CYS A 150 -20.32 -11.35 -14.16
C CYS A 150 -19.70 -10.08 -14.72
N SER A 151 -20.54 -9.21 -15.29
CA SER A 151 -20.14 -7.89 -15.79
C SER A 151 -21.13 -6.81 -15.36
N TYR A 152 -20.61 -5.63 -15.05
CA TYR A 152 -21.36 -4.45 -14.62
C TYR A 152 -21.05 -3.29 -15.56
N LYS A 153 -22.08 -2.81 -16.26
CA LYS A 153 -21.92 -1.76 -17.27
C LYS A 153 -21.70 -0.41 -16.57
N LEU A 154 -20.61 0.26 -16.91
CA LEU A 154 -20.40 1.67 -16.62
C LEU A 154 -20.11 2.37 -17.95
N ILE A 155 -21.11 3.02 -18.53
CA ILE A 155 -21.01 3.63 -19.86
C ILE A 155 -21.35 5.11 -19.83
N ARG A 156 -20.80 5.86 -20.78
CA ARG A 156 -21.34 7.19 -21.13
C ARG A 156 -22.64 6.98 -21.89
N ARG A 157 -23.70 7.64 -21.45
CA ARG A 157 -25.02 7.47 -22.07
C ARG A 157 -25.04 8.00 -23.51
N GLU A 158 -24.24 9.03 -23.79
CA GLU A 158 -24.25 9.73 -25.07
C GLU A 158 -23.43 9.03 -26.15
N THR A 159 -22.39 8.28 -25.77
CA THR A 159 -21.44 7.66 -26.71
C THR A 159 -21.41 6.14 -26.62
N GLU A 160 -22.09 5.55 -25.64
CA GLU A 160 -22.05 4.12 -25.29
C GLU A 160 -20.64 3.59 -24.97
N GLU A 161 -19.66 4.48 -24.81
CA GLU A 161 -18.28 4.15 -24.46
C GLU A 161 -18.19 3.67 -23.01
N TYR A 162 -17.47 2.58 -22.78
CA TYR A 162 -17.13 2.12 -21.43
C TYR A 162 -16.24 3.11 -20.71
N ILE A 163 -16.63 3.44 -19.48
CA ILE A 163 -15.80 4.23 -18.57
C ILE A 163 -15.03 3.23 -17.71
N CYS A 164 -13.70 3.20 -17.85
CA CYS A 164 -12.83 2.46 -16.94
C CYS A 164 -12.62 3.29 -15.66
N PRO A 165 -13.12 2.86 -14.48
CA PRO A 165 -12.89 3.57 -13.24
C PRO A 165 -11.45 3.41 -12.74
N GLU A 166 -10.89 4.49 -12.21
CA GLU A 166 -9.51 4.56 -11.73
C GLU A 166 -9.35 4.02 -10.30
N SER A 167 -10.45 3.95 -9.56
CA SER A 167 -10.52 3.40 -8.21
C SER A 167 -11.76 2.54 -8.03
N LEU A 168 -11.62 1.49 -7.22
CA LEU A 168 -12.67 0.51 -6.93
C LEU A 168 -12.58 0.15 -5.45
N LEU A 169 -13.72 0.18 -4.76
CA LEU A 169 -13.86 -0.15 -3.35
C LEU A 169 -14.96 -1.20 -3.20
N TRP A 170 -14.58 -2.40 -2.76
CA TRP A 170 -15.49 -3.48 -2.43
C TRP A 170 -15.29 -3.85 -0.97
N SER A 171 -16.17 -3.34 -0.11
CA SER A 171 -16.07 -3.44 1.34
C SER A 171 -17.10 -4.42 1.90
N PHE A 172 -16.83 -4.99 3.09
CA PHE A 172 -17.76 -5.89 3.78
C PHE A 172 -19.14 -5.21 3.98
N PRO A 173 -20.28 -5.88 3.78
CA PRO A 173 -20.48 -7.33 3.53
C PRO A 173 -20.33 -7.74 2.06
N GLY A 174 -19.90 -6.84 1.18
CA GLY A 174 -19.62 -7.12 -0.23
C GLY A 174 -20.87 -7.24 -1.10
N THR A 175 -22.03 -6.79 -0.63
CA THR A 175 -23.27 -6.71 -1.44
C THR A 175 -23.22 -5.58 -2.46
N HIS A 176 -22.39 -4.56 -2.22
CA HIS A 176 -22.23 -3.40 -3.08
C HIS A 176 -20.76 -3.07 -3.27
N PHE A 177 -20.45 -2.36 -4.35
CA PHE A 177 -19.14 -1.79 -4.57
C PHE A 177 -19.26 -0.36 -5.10
N LEU A 178 -18.24 0.44 -4.85
CA LEU A 178 -18.15 1.83 -5.29
C LEU A 178 -16.98 1.98 -6.26
N THR A 179 -17.19 2.75 -7.32
CA THR A 179 -16.12 3.09 -8.26
C THR A 179 -15.95 4.59 -8.39
N GLY A 180 -14.71 5.01 -8.63
CA GLY A 180 -14.34 6.39 -8.86
C GLY A 180 -13.90 6.60 -10.30
N SER A 181 -14.52 7.57 -10.97
CA SER A 181 -14.14 7.96 -12.34
C SER A 181 -14.13 9.49 -12.47
N MET A 182 -14.15 10.02 -13.69
CA MET A 182 -13.88 11.43 -13.93
C MET A 182 -15.06 12.27 -13.45
N ASN A 183 -14.84 13.02 -12.37
CA ASN A 183 -15.83 13.87 -11.70
C ASN A 183 -17.08 13.14 -11.15
N ARG A 184 -16.99 11.85 -10.81
CA ARG A 184 -18.13 11.08 -10.31
C ARG A 184 -17.72 9.86 -9.48
N LEU A 185 -18.63 9.44 -8.60
CA LEU A 185 -18.64 8.13 -7.94
C LEU A 185 -19.85 7.33 -8.42
N ASP A 186 -19.70 6.03 -8.57
CA ASP A 186 -20.75 5.13 -9.05
C ASP A 186 -20.90 3.94 -8.11
N HIS A 187 -22.08 3.81 -7.50
CA HIS A 187 -22.42 2.79 -6.52
C HIS A 187 -23.23 1.67 -7.18
N PHE A 188 -22.70 0.46 -7.14
CA PHE A 188 -23.27 -0.72 -7.76
C PHE A 188 -23.75 -1.71 -6.71
N ASP A 189 -24.84 -2.40 -7.03
CA ASP A 189 -25.30 -3.58 -6.32
C ASP A 189 -24.76 -4.81 -7.07
N LEU A 190 -24.04 -5.67 -6.35
CA LEU A 190 -23.38 -6.85 -6.91
C LEU A 190 -24.40 -7.85 -7.47
N SER A 191 -25.63 -7.89 -6.95
CA SER A 191 -26.69 -8.78 -7.44
C SER A 191 -27.25 -8.36 -8.80
N ARG A 192 -27.05 -7.10 -9.21
CA ARG A 192 -27.57 -6.54 -10.47
C ARG A 192 -26.62 -6.80 -11.64
N THR A 193 -26.28 -8.06 -11.83
CA THR A 193 -25.41 -8.54 -12.93
C THR A 193 -26.02 -8.18 -14.28
N ALA A 194 -25.22 -7.71 -15.23
CA ALA A 194 -25.66 -7.31 -16.58
C ALA A 194 -26.71 -6.17 -16.63
N SER A 195 -26.95 -5.47 -15.52
CA SER A 195 -27.81 -4.29 -15.50
C SER A 195 -27.24 -3.11 -16.31
N ASP A 196 -28.12 -2.17 -16.67
CA ASP A 196 -27.76 -1.01 -17.50
C ASP A 196 -26.97 0.09 -16.76
N GLY A 197 -26.53 -0.14 -15.52
CA GLY A 197 -25.71 0.84 -14.81
C GLY A 197 -25.72 0.75 -13.29
N PRO A 198 -25.05 1.70 -12.62
CA PRO A 198 -25.03 1.80 -11.17
C PRO A 198 -26.43 2.05 -10.58
N VAL A 199 -26.60 1.71 -9.30
CA VAL A 199 -27.79 2.07 -8.51
C VAL A 199 -27.82 3.57 -8.26
N LEU A 200 -26.66 4.17 -8.01
CA LEU A 200 -26.52 5.59 -7.72
C LEU A 200 -25.24 6.13 -8.36
N THR A 201 -25.37 7.27 -9.03
CA THR A 201 -24.23 8.08 -9.50
C THR A 201 -24.20 9.38 -8.71
N ILE A 202 -23.05 9.67 -8.10
CA ILE A 202 -22.79 10.88 -7.31
C ILE A 202 -21.80 11.76 -8.08
N PRO A 203 -22.24 12.89 -8.66
CA PRO A 203 -21.32 13.87 -9.24
C PRO A 203 -20.44 14.50 -8.16
N THR A 204 -19.13 14.57 -8.39
CA THR A 204 -18.20 15.19 -7.43
C THR A 204 -18.04 16.69 -7.68
N ILE A 205 -18.53 17.19 -8.82
CA ILE A 205 -18.60 18.60 -9.16
C ILE A 205 -20.05 19.10 -9.14
N PRO A 206 -20.29 20.35 -8.71
CA PRO A 206 -21.60 20.98 -8.81
C PRO A 206 -22.10 21.03 -10.25
N SER A 207 -23.43 20.98 -10.42
CA SER A 207 -24.04 21.21 -11.72
C SER A 207 -23.75 22.63 -12.24
N LYS A 208 -23.82 22.82 -13.56
CA LYS A 208 -23.70 24.15 -14.20
C LYS A 208 -24.65 25.18 -13.58
N ARG A 209 -25.87 24.78 -13.23
CA ARG A 209 -26.88 25.62 -12.57
C ARG A 209 -26.47 26.04 -11.15
N HIS A 210 -25.73 25.19 -10.43
CA HIS A 210 -25.26 25.48 -9.07
C HIS A 210 -24.05 26.41 -9.10
N LEU A 211 -23.10 26.18 -10.03
CA LEU A 211 -21.98 27.08 -10.32
C LEU A 211 -22.44 28.50 -10.67
N LEU A 212 -23.49 28.63 -11.50
CA LEU A 212 -24.07 29.93 -11.87
C LEU A 212 -24.68 30.71 -10.69
N LYS A 213 -25.04 30.02 -9.59
CA LYS A 213 -25.55 30.63 -8.37
C LYS A 213 -24.44 30.98 -7.36
N GLY A 214 -23.17 30.88 -7.76
CA GLY A 214 -22.02 31.15 -6.90
C GLY A 214 -21.80 30.12 -5.78
N GLY A 215 -22.64 29.08 -5.70
CA GLY A 215 -22.54 28.03 -4.70
C GLY A 215 -22.03 26.76 -5.36
N GLY A 216 -20.78 26.38 -5.11
CA GLY A 216 -20.29 25.11 -5.60
C GLY A 216 -18.78 24.98 -5.57
N VAL A 217 -18.26 24.54 -4.43
CA VAL A 217 -16.94 23.91 -4.38
C VAL A 217 -17.16 22.41 -4.57
N GLY A 218 -16.43 21.83 -5.53
CA GLY A 218 -16.54 20.42 -5.89
C GLY A 218 -15.17 19.80 -6.04
N MET A 219 -15.10 18.51 -5.76
CA MET A 219 -13.95 17.67 -5.98
C MET A 219 -13.82 17.36 -7.48
N LYS A 220 -13.33 18.35 -8.25
CA LYS A 220 -13.10 18.21 -9.71
C LYS A 220 -11.87 17.35 -9.94
N GLY A 221 -11.94 16.34 -10.80
CA GLY A 221 -10.79 15.54 -11.25
C GLY A 221 -11.13 14.06 -11.39
N MET A 222 -10.12 13.28 -11.74
CA MET A 222 -10.18 11.82 -11.70
C MET A 222 -10.23 11.37 -10.25
N VAL A 223 -11.28 10.65 -9.83
CA VAL A 223 -11.31 10.00 -8.51
C VAL A 223 -10.39 8.78 -8.56
N SER A 224 -9.21 8.95 -8.00
CA SER A 224 -8.07 8.03 -8.13
C SER A 224 -7.85 7.16 -6.90
N ALA A 225 -8.47 7.49 -5.77
CA ALA A 225 -8.36 6.72 -4.53
C ALA A 225 -9.71 6.65 -3.83
N LEU A 226 -10.04 5.46 -3.33
CA LEU A 226 -11.21 5.21 -2.49
C LEU A 226 -10.80 4.34 -1.30
N SER A 227 -11.35 4.64 -0.13
CA SER A 227 -11.24 3.78 1.06
C SER A 227 -12.45 3.95 1.96
N SER A 228 -12.87 2.86 2.61
CA SER A 228 -13.96 2.87 3.57
C SER A 228 -13.40 2.93 4.99
N GLN A 229 -14.01 3.76 5.83
CA GLN A 229 -13.89 3.63 7.27
C GLN A 229 -14.44 2.26 7.67
N TYR A 230 -13.88 1.64 8.72
CA TYR A 230 -14.51 0.50 9.36
C TYR A 230 -15.93 0.90 9.82
N PRO A 231 -16.95 0.06 9.57
CA PRO A 231 -18.31 0.38 9.98
C PRO A 231 -18.39 0.62 11.50
N ASP A 232 -19.16 1.63 11.90
CA ASP A 232 -19.48 1.84 13.31
C ASP A 232 -20.46 0.79 13.83
N GLU A 233 -20.83 0.85 15.11
CA GLU A 233 -21.81 -0.08 15.72
C GLU A 233 -23.17 -0.06 15.02
N SER A 234 -23.51 1.04 14.33
CA SER A 234 -24.74 1.17 13.53
C SER A 234 -24.63 0.58 12.12
N GLY A 235 -23.44 0.09 11.74
CA GLY A 235 -23.12 -0.41 10.41
C GLY A 235 -22.88 0.69 9.37
N ALA A 236 -22.86 1.97 9.78
CA ALA A 236 -22.58 3.08 8.89
C ALA A 236 -21.07 3.23 8.68
N SER A 237 -20.66 3.57 7.46
CA SER A 237 -19.27 3.83 7.12
C SER A 237 -19.15 5.07 6.27
N ILE A 238 -18.10 5.85 6.53
CA ILE A 238 -17.73 6.98 5.68
C ILE A 238 -16.69 6.51 4.67
N VAL A 239 -16.95 6.82 3.40
CA VAL A 239 -16.00 6.61 2.31
C VAL A 239 -15.20 7.87 2.08
N ALA A 240 -13.87 7.74 2.05
CA ALA A 240 -12.96 8.78 1.60
C ALA A 240 -12.69 8.60 0.10
N ALA A 241 -12.75 9.70 -0.65
CA ALA A 241 -12.45 9.74 -2.07
C ALA A 241 -11.42 10.84 -2.36
N GLY A 242 -10.33 10.48 -3.02
CA GLY A 242 -9.25 11.39 -3.41
C GLY A 242 -9.11 11.52 -4.92
N THR A 243 -8.66 12.68 -5.38
CA THR A 243 -8.41 12.92 -6.81
C THR A 243 -6.96 13.23 -7.15
N TRP A 244 -6.60 13.03 -8.43
CA TRP A 244 -5.32 13.50 -8.98
C TRP A 244 -5.13 15.02 -8.93
N SER A 245 -6.22 15.77 -8.87
CA SER A 245 -6.22 17.23 -8.70
C SER A 245 -6.12 17.69 -7.24
N ARG A 246 -5.76 16.78 -6.32
CA ARG A 246 -5.51 17.08 -4.90
C ARG A 246 -6.75 17.59 -4.16
N TRP A 247 -7.90 16.97 -4.46
CA TRP A 247 -9.14 17.16 -3.70
C TRP A 247 -9.48 15.90 -2.92
N MET A 248 -10.05 16.11 -1.74
CA MET A 248 -10.58 15.09 -0.86
C MET A 248 -12.09 15.29 -0.69
N GLY A 249 -12.82 14.18 -0.58
CA GLY A 249 -14.24 14.17 -0.26
C GLY A 249 -14.59 13.00 0.66
N LEU A 250 -15.48 13.24 1.62
CA LEU A 250 -16.06 12.23 2.49
C LEU A 250 -17.51 12.00 2.09
N TYR A 251 -17.94 10.75 2.03
CA TYR A 251 -19.25 10.34 1.53
C TYR A 251 -19.87 9.29 2.44
N ASP A 252 -21.14 9.47 2.79
CA ASP A 252 -21.98 8.39 3.31
C ASP A 252 -22.93 7.97 2.19
N VAL A 253 -22.45 7.07 1.33
CA VAL A 253 -23.13 6.65 0.10
C VAL A 253 -24.45 5.94 0.39
N THR A 254 -24.60 5.38 1.60
CA THR A 254 -25.80 4.65 2.01
C THR A 254 -26.93 5.59 2.45
N ARG A 255 -26.59 6.77 2.98
CA ARG A 255 -27.58 7.73 3.51
C ARG A 255 -27.80 8.94 2.62
N THR A 256 -26.81 9.35 1.82
CA THR A 256 -26.86 10.58 1.03
C THR A 256 -26.14 10.48 -0.31
N ASN A 257 -26.64 11.22 -1.30
CA ASN A 257 -26.01 11.40 -2.60
C ASN A 257 -25.20 12.71 -2.69
N LYS A 258 -24.82 13.28 -1.54
CA LYS A 258 -24.02 14.50 -1.41
C LYS A 258 -22.77 14.22 -0.58
N PRO A 259 -21.66 14.93 -0.83
CA PRO A 259 -20.50 14.84 0.05
C PRO A 259 -20.87 15.31 1.46
N VAL A 260 -20.40 14.57 2.46
CA VAL A 260 -20.39 14.95 3.88
C VAL A 260 -19.43 16.11 4.08
N ALA A 261 -18.25 16.03 3.47
CA ALA A 261 -17.26 17.09 3.44
C ALA A 261 -16.45 17.01 2.15
N ASN A 262 -15.88 18.13 1.70
CA ASN A 262 -14.84 18.13 0.68
C ASN A 262 -13.89 19.32 0.88
N TRP A 263 -12.62 19.14 0.55
CA TRP A 263 -11.58 20.17 0.66
C TRP A 263 -10.42 19.87 -0.30
N SER A 264 -9.62 20.89 -0.60
CA SER A 264 -8.35 20.69 -1.31
C SER A 264 -7.21 20.54 -0.32
N ILE A 265 -6.26 19.65 -0.63
CA ILE A 265 -5.02 19.50 0.15
C ILE A 265 -3.85 20.30 -0.45
N HIS A 266 -4.11 21.09 -1.49
CA HIS A 266 -3.08 21.88 -2.16
C HIS A 266 -2.48 22.92 -1.21
N GLY A 267 -1.16 22.92 -1.06
CA GLY A 267 -0.44 23.89 -0.21
C GLY A 267 -0.65 23.71 1.30
N VAL A 268 -1.44 22.71 1.74
CA VAL A 268 -1.71 22.46 3.17
C VAL A 268 -0.42 22.19 3.93
N THR A 269 0.50 21.43 3.35
CA THR A 269 1.76 21.05 3.99
C THR A 269 2.62 22.28 4.31
N LYS A 270 2.78 23.19 3.34
CA LYS A 270 3.48 24.46 3.52
C LYS A 270 2.77 25.40 4.50
N ALA A 271 1.44 25.50 4.41
CA ALA A 271 0.66 26.41 5.23
C ALA A 271 0.61 25.98 6.72
N HIS A 272 0.48 24.68 7.00
CA HIS A 272 0.29 24.16 8.35
C HIS A 272 1.59 23.71 9.02
N PHE A 273 2.52 23.12 8.27
CA PHE A 273 3.76 22.56 8.81
C PHE A 273 5.02 23.32 8.40
N GLY A 274 4.89 24.37 7.58
CA GLY A 274 6.04 25.14 7.09
C GLY A 274 6.95 24.37 6.12
N GLN A 275 6.51 23.19 5.65
CA GLN A 275 7.30 22.31 4.78
C GLN A 275 6.53 21.99 3.50
N ASP A 276 7.20 22.13 2.35
CA ASP A 276 6.65 21.69 1.08
C ASP A 276 7.22 20.31 0.72
N ILE A 277 6.34 19.31 0.72
CA ILE A 277 6.68 17.92 0.39
C ILE A 277 6.31 17.56 -1.06
N GLY A 278 5.93 18.54 -1.87
CA GLY A 278 5.47 18.32 -3.24
C GLY A 278 4.06 17.74 -3.30
N GLY A 279 3.91 16.65 -4.07
CA GLY A 279 2.63 16.00 -4.31
C GLY A 279 1.96 16.45 -5.60
N ASN A 280 1.61 15.47 -6.43
CA ASN A 280 1.01 15.68 -7.74
C ASN A 280 -0.29 14.88 -7.91
N GLY A 281 -1.03 14.65 -6.82
CA GLY A 281 -2.31 13.94 -6.87
C GLY A 281 -2.38 12.75 -5.95
N ILE A 282 -3.58 12.52 -5.40
CA ILE A 282 -3.82 11.49 -4.39
C ILE A 282 -3.83 10.12 -5.08
N VAL A 283 -3.04 9.18 -4.58
CA VAL A 283 -2.97 7.80 -5.11
C VAL A 283 -3.55 6.78 -4.15
N GLN A 284 -3.65 7.11 -2.87
CA GLN A 284 -4.26 6.26 -1.86
C GLN A 284 -4.82 7.12 -0.73
N THR A 285 -5.97 6.69 -0.21
CA THR A 285 -6.48 7.12 1.09
C THR A 285 -6.56 5.87 1.96
N ILE A 286 -6.22 5.98 3.24
CA ILE A 286 -6.29 4.85 4.16
C ILE A 286 -6.73 5.32 5.54
N TRP A 287 -7.75 4.65 6.06
CA TRP A 287 -8.30 4.94 7.38
C TRP A 287 -7.45 4.27 8.44
N SER A 288 -7.17 4.97 9.52
CA SER A 288 -6.62 4.33 10.73
C SER A 288 -7.53 3.19 11.19
N PRO A 289 -6.99 2.16 11.86
CA PRO A 289 -7.79 1.02 12.32
C PRO A 289 -8.94 1.41 13.27
N CYS A 290 -8.77 2.48 14.03
CA CYS A 290 -9.83 3.02 14.89
C CYS A 290 -10.89 3.84 14.14
N GLY A 291 -10.74 4.05 12.83
CA GLY A 291 -11.66 4.80 11.98
C GLY A 291 -11.64 6.32 12.19
N ARG A 292 -10.71 6.86 12.98
CA ARG A 292 -10.73 8.28 13.39
C ARG A 292 -9.81 9.18 12.56
N TYR A 293 -8.71 8.62 12.09
CA TYR A 293 -7.73 9.32 11.30
C TYR A 293 -7.74 8.84 9.86
N LEU A 294 -7.45 9.74 8.92
CA LEU A 294 -7.36 9.47 7.50
C LEU A 294 -5.99 9.89 7.00
N ALA A 295 -5.19 8.92 6.56
CA ALA A 295 -3.92 9.18 5.89
C ALA A 295 -4.13 9.32 4.38
N ILE A 296 -3.47 10.33 3.80
CA ILE A 296 -3.57 10.73 2.40
C ILE A 296 -2.17 10.65 1.80
N ASN A 297 -2.02 9.74 0.85
CA ASN A 297 -0.78 9.47 0.16
C ASN A 297 -0.86 10.00 -1.28
N GLU A 298 0.11 10.82 -1.67
CA GLU A 298 0.20 11.45 -2.98
C GLU A 298 1.37 10.89 -3.81
N ARG A 299 1.22 10.89 -5.14
CA ARG A 299 2.34 10.64 -6.06
C ARG A 299 3.35 11.78 -5.98
N GLN A 300 4.62 11.47 -6.18
CA GLN A 300 5.71 12.46 -6.16
C GLN A 300 5.70 13.34 -4.90
N ALA A 301 5.41 12.72 -3.75
CA ALA A 301 5.35 13.40 -2.46
C ALA A 301 6.32 12.75 -1.47
N SER A 302 7.14 13.57 -0.84
CA SER A 302 8.13 13.14 0.17
C SER A 302 7.55 12.93 1.57
N GLY A 303 6.23 12.97 1.70
CA GLY A 303 5.54 12.72 2.94
C GLY A 303 4.08 12.31 2.76
N ILE A 304 3.44 11.94 3.87
CA ILE A 304 2.05 11.49 3.94
C ILE A 304 1.30 12.39 4.92
N LEU A 305 0.15 12.90 4.50
CA LEU A 305 -0.67 13.83 5.28
C LEU A 305 -1.73 13.05 6.05
N VAL A 306 -1.89 13.31 7.35
CA VAL A 306 -2.88 12.62 8.19
C VAL A 306 -3.85 13.64 8.77
N TYR A 307 -5.15 13.39 8.65
CA TYR A 307 -6.22 14.21 9.23
C TYR A 307 -6.92 13.45 10.36
N ASP A 308 -7.36 14.17 11.41
CA ASP A 308 -8.42 13.68 12.30
C ASP A 308 -9.77 14.12 11.73
N VAL A 309 -10.57 13.17 11.25
CA VAL A 309 -11.82 13.49 10.55
C VAL A 309 -12.98 13.84 11.51
N ARG A 310 -12.80 13.62 12.81
CA ARG A 310 -13.81 13.99 13.83
C ARG A 310 -13.79 15.47 14.16
N GLY A 311 -12.67 16.14 13.89
CA GLY A 311 -12.35 17.48 14.36
C GLY A 311 -12.59 18.59 13.34
N THR A 312 -11.76 19.62 13.42
CA THR A 312 -11.86 20.92 12.72
C THR A 312 -11.56 20.87 11.22
N GLY A 313 -11.40 19.68 10.62
CA GLY A 313 -10.97 19.52 9.24
C GLY A 313 -9.52 19.96 8.99
N GLN A 314 -8.71 20.07 10.04
CA GLN A 314 -7.31 20.47 9.97
C GLN A 314 -6.40 19.23 9.88
N PRO A 315 -5.25 19.33 9.19
CA PRO A 315 -4.26 18.25 9.19
C PRO A 315 -3.69 18.08 10.61
N LEU A 316 -3.49 16.83 11.01
CA LEU A 316 -2.95 16.44 12.32
C LEU A 316 -1.47 16.06 12.23
N ASN A 317 -1.09 15.23 11.25
CA ASN A 317 0.32 14.87 11.07
C ASN A 317 0.80 15.08 9.64
N LEU A 318 2.09 15.40 9.53
CA LEU A 318 2.86 15.28 8.32
C LEU A 318 3.96 14.24 8.56
N LEU A 319 3.82 13.06 7.96
CA LEU A 319 4.82 11.99 8.04
C LEU A 319 5.91 12.27 7.01
N VAL A 320 7.18 12.36 7.43
CA VAL A 320 8.31 12.76 6.58
C VAL A 320 9.41 11.69 6.52
N GLY A 321 10.33 11.83 5.58
CA GLY A 321 11.46 10.90 5.40
C GLY A 321 11.25 9.92 4.26
N ARG A 322 10.10 9.96 3.58
CA ARG A 322 9.86 9.19 2.36
C ARG A 322 10.51 9.90 1.17
N ASN A 323 11.41 9.23 0.45
CA ASN A 323 11.88 9.74 -0.85
C ASN A 323 10.98 9.19 -1.96
N THR A 324 10.26 10.07 -2.67
CA THR A 324 9.38 9.67 -3.77
C THR A 324 9.35 10.77 -4.83
N SER A 325 10.09 10.55 -5.91
CA SER A 325 10.08 11.37 -7.12
C SER A 325 9.39 10.67 -8.30
N THR A 326 9.25 9.35 -8.20
CA THR A 326 8.61 8.48 -9.17
C THR A 326 7.11 8.76 -9.39
N GLN A 327 6.67 8.50 -10.62
CA GLN A 327 5.24 8.50 -10.99
C GLN A 327 4.53 7.19 -10.59
N GLN A 328 5.28 6.18 -10.17
CA GLN A 328 4.73 4.92 -9.70
C GLN A 328 3.92 5.12 -8.42
N ARG A 329 2.83 4.37 -8.29
CA ARG A 329 2.07 4.29 -7.04
C ARG A 329 2.86 3.46 -6.03
N LEU A 330 3.34 4.11 -4.97
CA LEU A 330 3.90 3.45 -3.79
C LEU A 330 2.86 3.56 -2.68
N THR A 331 2.29 2.43 -2.28
CA THR A 331 1.23 2.38 -1.26
C THR A 331 1.80 2.26 0.15
N CYS A 332 0.94 2.53 1.11
CA CYS A 332 1.17 2.32 2.52
C CYS A 332 0.04 1.49 3.14
N ASP A 333 0.30 0.92 4.30
CA ASP A 333 -0.68 0.19 5.09
C ASP A 333 -0.61 0.63 6.56
N VAL A 334 -1.64 0.30 7.33
CA VAL A 334 -1.79 0.72 8.72
C VAL A 334 -2.00 -0.44 9.66
N PHE A 335 -1.53 -0.31 10.90
CA PHE A 335 -1.73 -1.31 11.95
C PHE A 335 -2.13 -0.64 13.28
N PRO A 336 -2.97 -1.26 14.13
CA PRO A 336 -3.44 -0.63 15.38
C PRO A 336 -2.34 -0.24 16.37
N GLY A 337 -1.09 -0.64 16.13
CA GLY A 337 0.05 -0.40 17.00
C GLY A 337 0.06 -1.31 18.22
N THR A 338 1.23 -1.51 18.81
CA THR A 338 1.38 -2.27 20.05
C THR A 338 0.98 -1.43 21.26
N GLY A 339 -0.33 -1.31 21.51
CA GLY A 339 -0.93 -1.22 22.85
C GLY A 339 -0.51 -0.12 23.83
N ASP A 340 0.28 0.88 23.45
CA ASP A 340 0.54 2.00 24.36
C ASP A 340 -0.73 2.83 24.55
N LEU A 341 -1.06 3.12 25.81
CA LEU A 341 -2.22 3.89 26.28
C LEU A 341 -2.32 5.31 25.69
N SER A 342 -1.35 5.72 24.87
CA SER A 342 -1.21 7.04 24.23
C SER A 342 -2.19 7.28 23.08
N GLY A 343 -2.78 6.23 22.52
CA GLY A 343 -3.76 6.33 21.43
C GLY A 343 -3.12 6.78 20.12
N GLY A 344 -2.78 5.84 19.26
CA GLY A 344 -2.24 6.10 17.91
C GLY A 344 -2.34 4.85 17.05
N PHE A 345 -1.70 4.88 15.89
CA PHE A 345 -1.56 3.71 15.02
C PHE A 345 -0.19 3.74 14.33
N GLU A 346 0.17 2.63 13.71
CA GLU A 346 1.37 2.55 12.88
C GLU A 346 1.02 2.73 11.41
N LEU A 347 1.90 3.40 10.66
CA LEU A 347 1.82 3.49 9.21
C LEU A 347 3.11 2.97 8.59
N TRP A 348 2.99 2.10 7.60
CA TRP A 348 4.11 1.44 6.94
C TRP A 348 4.10 1.80 5.46
N ALA A 349 5.20 2.36 4.96
CA ALA A 349 5.25 2.91 3.60
C ALA A 349 6.50 2.46 2.85
N GLY A 350 6.32 1.98 1.62
CA GLY A 350 7.41 1.71 0.70
C GLY A 350 8.07 2.98 0.16
N THR A 351 9.35 2.89 -0.19
CA THR A 351 10.11 3.99 -0.80
C THR A 351 10.58 3.64 -2.22
N GLU A 352 10.99 4.69 -2.96
CA GLU A 352 11.65 4.54 -4.25
C GLU A 352 13.03 3.86 -4.13
N SER A 353 13.67 3.93 -2.96
CA SER A 353 14.99 3.34 -2.71
C SER A 353 14.96 1.85 -2.32
N GLY A 354 13.78 1.25 -2.17
CA GLY A 354 13.65 -0.14 -1.73
C GLY A 354 13.54 -0.36 -0.23
N ASN A 355 13.45 0.72 0.55
CA ASN A 355 13.19 0.65 1.99
C ASN A 355 11.68 0.58 2.27
N VAL A 356 11.34 0.05 3.44
CA VAL A 356 10.04 0.28 4.07
C VAL A 356 10.24 1.11 5.32
N LEU A 357 9.51 2.22 5.41
CA LEU A 357 9.53 3.14 6.55
C LEU A 357 8.35 2.83 7.46
N VAL A 358 8.60 2.85 8.77
CA VAL A 358 7.58 2.65 9.79
C VAL A 358 7.44 3.93 10.61
N TYR A 359 6.20 4.41 10.71
CA TYR A 359 5.82 5.53 11.55
C TYR A 359 4.99 4.99 12.69
N GLU A 360 5.44 5.20 13.92
CA GLU A 360 4.71 4.80 15.13
C GLU A 360 4.03 6.01 15.77
N ASN A 361 3.00 5.77 16.58
CA ASN A 361 2.26 6.83 17.30
C ASN A 361 1.61 7.87 16.38
N VAL A 362 1.25 7.47 15.15
CA VAL A 362 0.50 8.34 14.22
C VAL A 362 -0.87 8.64 14.84
N GLY A 363 -1.27 9.91 14.84
CA GLY A 363 -2.51 10.36 15.47
C GLY A 363 -2.45 10.57 16.99
N ALA A 364 -1.36 10.15 17.67
CA ALA A 364 -1.15 10.36 19.11
C ALA A 364 -0.52 11.73 19.43
N ARG A 365 0.13 12.33 18.43
CA ARG A 365 0.82 13.63 18.53
C ARG A 365 0.37 14.51 17.37
N ASP A 366 0.46 15.82 17.53
CA ASP A 366 0.26 16.79 16.45
C ASP A 366 1.63 17.18 15.85
N GLY A 367 1.64 17.57 14.57
CA GLY A 367 2.82 18.11 13.90
C GLY A 367 3.54 17.13 12.96
N VAL A 368 4.79 17.47 12.64
CA VAL A 368 5.65 16.70 11.73
C VAL A 368 6.21 15.49 12.49
N LEU A 369 6.11 14.31 11.87
CA LEU A 369 6.58 13.04 12.45
C LEU A 369 7.59 12.38 11.49
N ASP A 370 8.79 12.10 11.98
CA ASP A 370 9.79 11.31 11.27
C ASP A 370 9.50 9.81 11.44
N LYS A 371 10.10 8.98 10.59
CA LYS A 371 10.03 7.52 10.73
C LYS A 371 10.61 7.10 12.09
N ALA A 372 9.98 6.12 12.72
CA ALA A 372 10.52 5.47 13.91
C ALA A 372 11.73 4.62 13.54
N TRP A 373 11.58 3.82 12.48
CA TRP A 373 12.63 2.96 11.96
C TRP A 373 12.34 2.57 10.50
N ASP A 374 13.31 1.98 9.83
CA ASP A 374 13.18 1.45 8.48
C ASP A 374 14.09 0.24 8.26
N TRP A 375 13.82 -0.50 7.18
CA TRP A 375 14.72 -1.54 6.71
C TRP A 375 14.72 -1.63 5.18
N ALA A 376 15.82 -2.14 4.63
CA ALA A 376 15.97 -2.40 3.20
C ALA A 376 15.26 -3.71 2.81
N ALA A 377 13.99 -3.61 2.41
CA ALA A 377 13.19 -4.77 1.98
C ALA A 377 13.60 -5.25 0.56
N HIS A 378 13.91 -4.31 -0.33
CA HIS A 378 14.18 -4.57 -1.73
C HIS A 378 15.33 -3.72 -2.27
N SER A 379 15.90 -4.11 -3.41
CA SER A 379 16.88 -3.29 -4.14
C SER A 379 16.26 -2.46 -5.27
N SER A 380 14.94 -2.51 -5.39
CA SER A 380 14.10 -1.75 -6.32
C SER A 380 12.98 -1.05 -5.53
N PRO A 381 12.28 -0.05 -6.12
CA PRO A 381 11.14 0.60 -5.46
C PRO A 381 10.14 -0.40 -4.86
N VAL A 382 9.71 -0.13 -3.62
CA VAL A 382 8.69 -0.93 -2.93
C VAL A 382 7.31 -0.41 -3.30
N GLY A 383 6.60 -1.14 -4.15
CA GLY A 383 5.26 -0.75 -4.63
C GLY A 383 4.19 -0.81 -3.55
N SER A 384 4.29 -1.76 -2.62
CA SER A 384 3.37 -1.94 -1.49
C SER A 384 4.07 -2.63 -0.32
N ALA A 385 3.66 -2.26 0.89
CA ALA A 385 3.91 -3.00 2.13
C ALA A 385 2.54 -3.28 2.76
N ALA A 386 2.16 -4.55 2.89
CA ALA A 386 0.86 -4.99 3.38
C ALA A 386 1.05 -5.80 4.67
N LEU A 387 0.45 -5.34 5.78
CA LEU A 387 0.50 -6.00 7.07
C LEU A 387 -0.57 -7.07 7.17
N HIS A 388 -0.20 -8.22 7.73
CA HIS A 388 -1.16 -9.22 8.12
C HIS A 388 -1.96 -8.70 9.32
N HIS A 389 -3.25 -9.03 9.40
CA HIS A 389 -4.14 -8.55 10.46
C HIS A 389 -3.71 -8.97 11.88
N THR A 390 -2.84 -9.97 12.01
CA THR A 390 -2.25 -10.38 13.31
C THR A 390 -1.10 -9.48 13.76
N GLY A 391 -0.54 -8.66 12.86
CA GLY A 391 0.62 -7.80 13.14
C GLY A 391 1.97 -8.51 13.17
N SER A 392 2.04 -9.82 12.91
CA SER A 392 3.29 -10.58 13.00
C SER A 392 4.07 -10.68 11.68
N VAL A 393 3.39 -10.42 10.57
CA VAL A 393 3.90 -10.65 9.22
C VAL A 393 3.60 -9.45 8.33
N VAL A 394 4.58 -9.07 7.51
CA VAL A 394 4.42 -8.05 6.47
C VAL A 394 4.82 -8.64 5.12
N ALA A 395 4.03 -8.35 4.08
CA ALA A 395 4.33 -8.70 2.71
C ALA A 395 4.74 -7.43 1.94
N THR A 396 5.83 -7.50 1.19
CA THR A 396 6.33 -6.38 0.38
C THR A 396 6.51 -6.84 -1.06
N CYS A 397 6.20 -5.96 -2.01
CA CYS A 397 6.44 -6.22 -3.42
C CYS A 397 7.27 -5.12 -4.07
N SER A 398 8.08 -5.50 -5.06
CA SER A 398 9.00 -4.59 -5.72
C SER A 398 8.91 -4.58 -7.23
N GLY A 399 9.48 -3.48 -7.74
CA GLY A 399 9.92 -3.33 -9.10
C GLY A 399 9.30 -2.12 -9.78
N ALA A 400 9.94 -1.68 -10.85
CA ALA A 400 9.57 -0.46 -11.57
C ALA A 400 10.01 -0.52 -13.02
N TRP A 401 9.43 0.39 -13.82
CA TRP A 401 10.03 0.79 -15.09
C TRP A 401 11.12 1.82 -14.82
N THR A 402 12.31 1.62 -15.38
CA THR A 402 13.42 2.58 -15.33
C THR A 402 13.82 3.01 -16.73
N GLY A 403 14.21 4.28 -16.86
CA GLY A 403 14.94 4.75 -18.03
C GLY A 403 16.37 4.20 -18.04
N HIS A 404 17.04 4.41 -19.17
CA HIS A 404 18.49 4.29 -19.23
C HIS A 404 19.13 5.43 -18.43
N ALA A 405 20.26 5.16 -17.79
CA ALA A 405 21.03 6.21 -17.12
C ALA A 405 21.63 7.17 -18.17
N ASP A 406 21.86 8.43 -17.80
CA ASP A 406 22.36 9.46 -18.72
C ASP A 406 23.62 9.04 -19.48
N HIS A 407 24.55 8.35 -18.81
CA HIS A 407 25.76 7.83 -19.44
C HIS A 407 25.50 6.71 -20.49
N GLU A 408 24.46 5.89 -20.30
CA GLU A 408 24.02 4.90 -21.30
C GLU A 408 23.33 5.59 -22.48
N LEU A 409 22.56 6.66 -22.19
CA LEU A 409 21.93 7.49 -23.21
C LEU A 409 22.99 8.13 -24.13
N ASP A 410 24.08 8.61 -23.55
CA ASP A 410 25.15 9.32 -24.26
C ASP A 410 26.09 8.39 -25.06
N HIS A 411 26.29 7.15 -24.62
CA HIS A 411 27.32 6.27 -25.19
C HIS A 411 26.80 5.01 -25.91
N GLU A 412 25.59 4.53 -25.60
CA GLU A 412 25.08 3.26 -26.14
C GLU A 412 23.87 3.37 -27.06
N LEU A 413 23.09 4.46 -26.96
CA LEU A 413 21.94 4.65 -27.84
C LEU A 413 22.36 4.92 -29.29
N GLY A 414 21.65 4.29 -30.23
CA GLY A 414 21.96 4.38 -31.66
C GLY A 414 23.10 3.48 -32.13
N ARG A 415 23.82 2.78 -31.23
CA ARG A 415 24.75 1.71 -31.63
C ARG A 415 23.96 0.46 -32.01
N ALA A 416 24.42 -0.21 -33.07
CA ALA A 416 23.87 -1.49 -33.47
C ALA A 416 24.13 -2.54 -32.37
N ASP A 417 23.09 -3.26 -31.97
CA ASP A 417 23.22 -4.45 -31.14
C ASP A 417 23.89 -5.61 -31.92
N SER A 418 24.04 -6.77 -31.29
CA SER A 418 24.61 -7.97 -31.92
C SER A 418 23.85 -8.44 -33.17
N ASN A 419 22.63 -7.94 -33.38
CA ASN A 419 21.76 -8.28 -34.50
C ASN A 419 21.68 -7.15 -35.54
N GLY A 420 22.50 -6.09 -35.41
CA GLY A 420 22.54 -4.97 -36.35
C GLY A 420 21.43 -3.93 -36.15
N GLN A 421 20.61 -4.04 -35.08
CA GLN A 421 19.53 -3.09 -34.82
C GLN A 421 19.97 -1.97 -33.88
N PRO A 422 19.60 -0.71 -34.15
CA PRO A 422 19.96 0.40 -33.28
C PRO A 422 19.32 0.20 -31.90
N ARG A 423 20.13 0.27 -30.83
CA ARG A 423 19.61 0.33 -29.46
C ARG A 423 18.80 1.61 -29.28
N LEU A 424 17.48 1.45 -29.26
CA LEU A 424 16.52 2.52 -28.95
C LEU A 424 16.38 2.66 -27.44
N ALA A 425 16.12 3.89 -26.98
CA ALA A 425 15.79 4.13 -25.58
C ALA A 425 14.50 3.38 -25.27
N SER A 426 14.60 2.31 -24.48
CA SER A 426 13.46 1.51 -24.05
C SER A 426 13.41 1.49 -22.53
N THR A 427 12.20 1.46 -21.97
CA THR A 427 12.02 1.27 -20.54
C THR A 427 12.51 -0.12 -20.15
N ARG A 428 13.41 -0.20 -19.18
CA ARG A 428 13.87 -1.46 -18.58
C ARG A 428 13.07 -1.74 -17.31
N ILE A 429 13.03 -3.01 -16.91
CA ILE A 429 12.49 -3.40 -15.61
C ILE A 429 13.66 -3.46 -14.63
N THR A 430 13.44 -2.96 -13.42
CA THR A 430 14.42 -3.06 -12.33
C THR A 430 14.81 -4.52 -12.02
N PRO A 431 16.02 -4.79 -11.51
CA PRO A 431 16.51 -6.15 -11.30
C PRO A 431 15.76 -6.92 -10.20
N ASP A 432 15.34 -6.25 -9.12
CA ASP A 432 14.46 -6.84 -8.10
C ASP A 432 13.00 -6.56 -8.49
N SER A 433 12.27 -7.66 -8.72
CA SER A 433 10.86 -7.72 -9.10
C SER A 433 10.25 -8.93 -8.39
N SER A 434 10.13 -8.82 -7.07
CA SER A 434 9.81 -9.95 -6.20
C SER A 434 8.74 -9.62 -5.17
N LEU A 435 8.06 -10.66 -4.71
CA LEU A 435 7.28 -10.65 -3.47
C LEU A 435 8.16 -11.21 -2.36
N LYS A 436 8.17 -10.55 -1.20
CA LYS A 436 8.87 -10.98 0.01
C LYS A 436 7.92 -10.92 1.20
N VAL A 437 8.00 -11.90 2.08
CA VAL A 437 7.21 -12.02 3.30
C VAL A 437 8.16 -12.04 4.48
N TRP A 438 7.93 -11.16 5.43
CA TRP A 438 8.81 -10.92 6.57
C TRP A 438 8.07 -11.16 7.87
N THR A 439 8.76 -11.71 8.85
CA THR A 439 8.31 -11.76 10.24
C THR A 439 8.93 -10.64 11.03
N LEU A 440 8.17 -10.04 11.94
CA LEU A 440 8.68 -9.10 12.92
C LEU A 440 9.11 -9.90 14.15
N ALA A 441 10.40 -9.94 14.46
CA ALA A 441 10.86 -10.60 15.69
C ALA A 441 10.37 -9.80 16.91
N THR A 442 9.34 -10.29 17.59
CA THR A 442 9.21 -10.11 19.04
C THR A 442 10.30 -10.95 19.67
N ASP A 443 11.18 -10.37 20.50
CA ASP A 443 12.26 -11.04 21.25
C ASP A 443 11.97 -12.52 21.54
N MET A 444 12.31 -13.40 20.60
CA MET A 444 12.37 -14.83 20.84
C MET A 444 13.73 -15.00 21.48
N ALA A 445 13.73 -15.05 22.82
CA ALA A 445 14.91 -15.38 23.60
C ALA A 445 15.68 -16.50 22.91
N ASP A 446 16.93 -16.20 22.58
CA ASP A 446 17.85 -17.07 21.87
C ASP A 446 17.78 -18.51 22.42
N PRO A 447 17.32 -19.51 21.65
CA PRO A 447 17.22 -20.88 22.12
C PRO A 447 18.59 -21.48 22.49
N LEU A 448 19.70 -20.80 22.17
CA LEU A 448 21.06 -21.27 22.41
C LEU A 448 21.59 -20.98 23.82
N THR A 449 20.79 -20.46 24.75
CA THR A 449 21.22 -20.23 26.16
C THR A 449 20.64 -21.21 27.19
N ARG A 450 19.93 -22.26 26.77
CA ARG A 450 19.58 -23.37 27.66
C ARG A 450 20.33 -24.63 27.26
N ASP A 451 21.58 -24.72 27.69
CA ASP A 451 22.23 -25.97 28.12
C ASP A 451 23.66 -25.66 28.57
N GLN A 452 23.80 -25.18 29.80
CA GLN A 452 24.96 -25.51 30.62
C GLN A 452 24.42 -26.14 31.91
N PRO A 453 24.64 -27.44 32.15
CA PRO A 453 24.41 -28.01 33.46
C PRO A 453 25.51 -27.52 34.40
N ASP A 454 25.10 -26.97 35.54
CA ASP A 454 25.98 -26.64 36.65
C ASP A 454 26.84 -27.86 37.03
N ALA A 455 28.16 -27.66 37.06
CA ALA A 455 29.14 -28.54 37.66
C ALA A 455 29.92 -27.78 38.74
#